data_AF-A0A961YQE0-F1
#
_entry.id   AF-A0A961YQE0-F1
#
_cell.length_a   1.000
_cell.length_b   1.000
_cell.length_c   1.000
_cell.angle_alpha   90.00
_cell.angle_beta   90.00
_cell.angle_gamma   90.00
#
_symmetry.space_group_name_H-M   'P 1'
#
loop_
_entity.id
_entity.type
_entity.pdbx_description
1 polymer ?
#
loop_
_entity_poly.entity_id
_entity_poly.type
_entity_poly.pdbx_seq_one_letter_code
_entity_poly.pdbx_strand_id
1 'polypeptide(L)'
;MLIPAFSLAYAPAACNRIAPPVARGDHDMIGRFFRRGGGDPAIPAALYGAIVAQARNPVLFSDIGIADTVDGRFESVVLHCVLLLRRFGRGDEEMRSTGQAVFDLFCTEMDRSLREMGVGDLAVPKRMRKIGEVFYGRSAAFDSALANEDADALAASLERNIPAAEGRQLAVAALASYMLASDAALASASKRELMKGEAPFADPAAFLQDGKDEGKQAAGEGD
;
A
#
# COMPACT_ATOMS: atom_id res chain seq x y z
N MET A 1 -15.41 7.42 -18.07
CA MET A 1 -14.49 7.02 -16.99
C MET A 1 -13.75 5.78 -17.46
N LEU A 2 -12.49 5.93 -17.87
CA LEU A 2 -11.60 4.80 -18.11
C LEU A 2 -11.33 4.14 -16.76
N ILE A 3 -11.62 2.85 -16.63
CA ILE A 3 -11.13 2.06 -15.49
C ILE A 3 -9.61 1.96 -15.67
N PRO A 4 -8.78 2.42 -14.72
CA PRO A 4 -7.33 2.36 -14.86
C PRO A 4 -6.90 0.90 -15.04
N ALA A 5 -5.90 0.64 -15.90
CA ALA A 5 -5.44 -0.71 -16.23
C ALA A 5 -5.07 -1.56 -14.99
N PHE A 6 -4.69 -0.89 -13.90
CA PHE A 6 -4.47 -1.49 -12.59
C PHE A 6 -5.75 -2.09 -11.95
N SER A 7 -6.88 -1.39 -12.01
CA SER A 7 -8.15 -1.81 -11.42
C SER A 7 -8.75 -3.04 -12.12
N LEU A 8 -8.45 -3.21 -13.42
CA LEU A 8 -8.83 -4.40 -14.20
C LEU A 8 -7.97 -5.62 -13.86
N ALA A 9 -6.69 -5.43 -13.53
CA ALA A 9 -5.77 -6.53 -13.24
C ALA A 9 -6.09 -7.25 -11.92
N TYR A 10 -6.67 -6.55 -10.94
CA TYR A 10 -6.91 -7.06 -9.58
C TYR A 10 -8.38 -6.94 -9.14
N ALA A 11 -9.30 -7.30 -10.05
CA ALA A 11 -10.75 -7.16 -9.94
C ALA A 11 -11.34 -7.65 -8.58
N PRO A 12 -12.47 -7.06 -8.12
CA PRO A 12 -13.01 -7.13 -6.74
C PRO A 12 -13.53 -8.51 -6.28
N ALA A 13 -13.40 -9.57 -7.09
CA ALA A 13 -13.90 -10.89 -6.75
C ALA A 13 -13.20 -11.51 -5.52
N ALA A 14 -11.99 -11.06 -5.18
CA ALA A 14 -11.23 -11.51 -4.00
C ALA A 14 -11.83 -11.00 -2.68
N CYS A 15 -12.24 -9.72 -2.62
CA CYS A 15 -12.73 -9.10 -1.39
C CYS A 15 -14.19 -9.49 -1.03
N ASN A 16 -14.98 -9.95 -2.01
CA ASN A 16 -16.39 -10.33 -1.81
C ASN A 16 -16.59 -11.83 -1.56
N ARG A 17 -15.51 -12.63 -1.49
CA ARG A 17 -15.56 -14.09 -1.37
C ARG A 17 -14.85 -14.62 -0.11
N ILE A 18 -14.95 -13.89 0.99
CA ILE A 18 -14.44 -14.33 2.30
C ILE A 18 -15.37 -15.42 2.84
N ALA A 19 -15.02 -16.67 2.52
CA ALA A 19 -15.56 -17.88 3.14
C ALA A 19 -14.71 -18.25 4.38
N PRO A 20 -15.30 -18.91 5.40
CA PRO A 20 -14.70 -19.16 6.71
C PRO A 20 -13.49 -20.14 6.71
N PRO A 21 -12.73 -20.24 7.82
CA PRO A 21 -11.39 -20.83 7.83
C PRO A 21 -11.36 -22.36 7.72
N VAL A 22 -10.19 -22.83 7.31
CA VAL A 22 -9.77 -24.19 6.99
C VAL A 22 -10.19 -25.24 8.05
N ALA A 23 -11.06 -26.16 7.66
CA ALA A 23 -11.19 -27.47 8.31
C ALA A 23 -10.53 -28.54 7.42
N ARG A 24 -9.65 -29.36 8.02
CA ARG A 24 -9.18 -30.62 7.41
C ARG A 24 -10.38 -31.54 7.20
N GLY A 25 -10.53 -32.06 5.98
CA GLY A 25 -11.52 -33.08 5.64
C GLY A 25 -11.82 -33.03 4.15
N ASP A 26 -11.50 -34.12 3.46
CA ASP A 26 -11.75 -34.32 2.03
C ASP A 26 -13.17 -33.92 1.63
N HIS A 27 -13.31 -33.09 0.58
CA HIS A 27 -14.31 -33.20 -0.49
C HIS A 27 -14.04 -32.12 -1.55
N ASP A 28 -13.65 -32.57 -2.74
CA ASP A 28 -13.34 -31.76 -3.91
C ASP A 28 -14.62 -31.39 -4.70
N MET A 29 -14.50 -30.34 -5.53
CA MET A 29 -15.34 -29.94 -6.69
C MET A 29 -16.66 -29.20 -6.34
N ILE A 30 -16.93 -27.96 -6.76
CA ILE A 30 -16.95 -27.42 -8.14
C ILE A 30 -16.70 -25.89 -8.05
N GLY A 31 -15.68 -25.39 -8.73
CA GLY A 31 -15.29 -23.96 -8.73
C GLY A 31 -13.80 -23.67 -8.90
N ARG A 32 -12.97 -24.70 -9.13
CA ARG A 32 -11.57 -24.58 -9.54
C ARG A 32 -11.47 -24.19 -11.02
N PHE A 33 -11.58 -22.90 -11.32
CA PHE A 33 -11.03 -22.36 -12.56
C PHE A 33 -10.01 -21.27 -12.19
N PHE A 34 -8.75 -21.52 -12.57
CA PHE A 34 -7.52 -20.79 -12.24
C PHE A 34 -6.87 -21.10 -10.89
N ARG A 35 -6.53 -22.38 -10.67
CA ARG A 35 -5.30 -22.73 -9.92
C ARG A 35 -4.27 -23.25 -10.90
N ARG A 36 -3.41 -22.36 -11.40
CA ARG A 36 -2.10 -22.73 -11.97
C ARG A 36 -1.15 -21.53 -11.91
N GLY A 37 -0.52 -21.34 -10.75
CA GLY A 37 0.73 -20.59 -10.62
C GLY A 37 1.74 -21.49 -9.95
N GLY A 38 2.57 -22.18 -10.74
CA GLY A 38 3.69 -22.98 -10.24
C GLY A 38 4.88 -22.09 -9.86
N GLY A 39 4.60 -21.05 -9.06
CA GLY A 39 5.61 -20.13 -8.53
C GLY A 39 5.95 -20.47 -7.09
N ASP A 40 7.13 -20.05 -6.64
CA ASP A 40 7.57 -20.25 -5.27
C ASP A 40 6.72 -19.39 -4.31
N PRO A 41 5.98 -19.98 -3.35
CA PRO A 41 5.19 -19.23 -2.37
C PRO A 41 6.06 -18.33 -1.48
N ALA A 42 7.38 -18.54 -1.42
CA ALA A 42 8.30 -17.67 -0.72
C ALA A 42 8.39 -16.26 -1.34
N ILE A 43 8.18 -16.12 -2.66
CA ILE A 43 8.33 -14.82 -3.34
C ILE A 43 7.24 -13.83 -2.90
N PRO A 44 5.92 -14.15 -2.99
CA PRO A 44 4.88 -13.26 -2.47
C PRO A 44 5.05 -12.94 -0.98
N ALA A 45 5.45 -13.93 -0.17
CA ALA A 45 5.69 -13.73 1.25
C ALA A 45 6.86 -12.78 1.53
N ALA A 46 7.96 -12.90 0.77
CA ALA A 46 9.11 -11.99 0.87
C ALA A 46 8.73 -10.57 0.45
N LEU A 47 8.00 -10.40 -0.66
CA LEU A 47 7.51 -9.09 -1.12
C LEU A 47 6.58 -8.44 -0.08
N TYR A 48 5.65 -9.20 0.48
CA TYR A 48 4.76 -8.69 1.52
C TYR A 48 5.54 -8.34 2.80
N GLY A 49 6.53 -9.16 3.17
CA GLY A 49 7.46 -8.84 4.25
C GLY A 49 8.21 -7.53 4.02
N ALA A 50 8.69 -7.29 2.81
CA ALA A 50 9.35 -6.03 2.43
C ALA A 50 8.39 -4.83 2.52
N ILE A 51 7.14 -4.98 2.07
CA ILE A 51 6.09 -3.97 2.24
C ILE A 51 5.90 -3.63 3.73
N VAL A 52 5.72 -4.64 4.57
CA VAL A 52 5.46 -4.42 6.01
C VAL A 52 6.67 -3.81 6.71
N ALA A 53 7.89 -4.24 6.36
CA ALA A 53 9.12 -3.65 6.89
C ALA A 53 9.22 -2.17 6.54
N GLN A 54 8.99 -1.82 5.27
CA GLN A 54 9.03 -0.43 4.82
C GLN A 54 7.90 0.42 5.43
N ALA A 55 6.68 -0.12 5.48
CA ALA A 55 5.53 0.57 6.07
C ALA A 55 5.68 0.85 7.58
N ARG A 56 6.59 0.13 8.25
CA ARG A 56 6.93 0.31 9.67
C ARG A 56 8.20 1.13 9.88
N ASN A 57 8.77 1.72 8.83
CA ASN A 57 9.94 2.58 8.97
C ASN A 57 9.62 3.72 9.96
N PRO A 58 10.39 3.87 11.07
CA PRO A 58 10.10 4.85 12.11
C PRO A 58 9.94 6.27 11.61
N VAL A 59 10.71 6.65 10.57
CA VAL A 59 10.71 7.99 9.96
C VAL A 59 9.33 8.41 9.46
N LEU A 60 8.52 7.45 8.98
CA LEU A 60 7.15 7.71 8.53
C LEU A 60 6.27 8.26 9.66
N PHE A 61 6.53 7.85 10.90
CA PHE A 61 5.77 8.25 12.07
C PHE A 61 6.44 9.40 12.82
N SER A 62 7.75 9.33 13.05
CA SER A 62 8.49 10.32 13.83
C SER A 62 8.66 11.65 13.09
N ASP A 63 9.03 11.61 11.82
CA ASP A 63 9.46 12.80 11.09
C ASP A 63 8.44 13.25 10.05
N ILE A 64 7.90 12.30 9.28
CA ILE A 64 6.83 12.61 8.32
C ILE A 64 5.52 12.93 9.04
N GLY A 65 5.27 12.29 10.19
CA GLY A 65 4.13 12.63 11.05
C GLY A 65 2.86 11.82 10.82
N ILE A 66 2.94 10.64 10.18
CA ILE A 66 1.82 9.68 10.18
C ILE A 66 1.49 9.30 11.63
N ALA A 67 0.20 9.25 11.97
CA ALA A 67 -0.24 8.84 13.29
C ALA A 67 0.22 7.40 13.60
N ASP A 68 0.86 7.18 14.75
CA ASP A 68 1.22 5.83 15.21
C ASP A 68 0.00 5.14 15.85
N THR A 69 -1.02 4.92 15.05
CA THR A 69 -2.29 4.26 15.41
C THR A 69 -2.54 3.07 14.48
N VAL A 70 -3.56 2.27 14.78
CA VAL A 70 -3.99 1.18 13.89
C VAL A 70 -4.31 1.72 12.48
N ASP A 71 -5.03 2.83 12.40
CA ASP A 71 -5.41 3.44 11.12
C ASP A 71 -4.21 4.03 10.37
N GLY A 72 -3.27 4.68 11.07
CA GLY A 72 -2.06 5.21 10.43
C GLY A 72 -1.11 4.12 9.94
N ARG A 73 -0.92 3.06 10.72
CA ARG A 73 -0.17 1.87 10.27
C ARG A 73 -0.85 1.17 9.11
N PHE A 74 -2.18 1.09 9.11
CA PHE A 74 -2.96 0.55 7.99
C PHE A 74 -2.76 1.37 6.71
N GLU A 75 -2.92 2.69 6.77
CA GLU A 75 -2.71 3.56 5.60
C GLU A 75 -1.26 3.50 5.09
N SER A 76 -0.27 3.39 6.00
CA SER A 76 1.12 3.14 5.60
C SER A 76 1.27 1.83 4.82
N VAL A 77 0.69 0.71 5.27
CA VAL A 77 0.73 -0.56 4.52
C VAL A 77 0.01 -0.43 3.18
N VAL A 78 -1.17 0.20 3.14
CA VAL A 78 -1.95 0.39 1.91
C VAL A 78 -1.15 1.16 0.86
N LEU A 79 -0.50 2.25 1.25
CA LEU A 79 0.36 3.06 0.36
C LEU A 79 1.42 2.20 -0.33
N HIS A 80 2.18 1.41 0.43
CA HIS A 80 3.25 0.56 -0.10
C HIS A 80 2.71 -0.60 -0.95
N CYS A 81 1.59 -1.21 -0.55
CA CYS A 81 0.90 -2.22 -1.35
C CYS A 81 0.46 -1.65 -2.70
N VAL A 82 -0.10 -0.44 -2.75
CA VAL A 82 -0.53 0.21 -3.99
C VAL A 82 0.64 0.38 -4.96
N LEU A 83 1.79 0.86 -4.48
CA LEU A 83 2.99 1.05 -5.30
C LEU A 83 3.50 -0.28 -5.88
N LEU A 84 3.65 -1.31 -5.04
CA LEU A 84 4.12 -2.62 -5.50
C LEU A 84 3.15 -3.22 -6.53
N LEU A 85 1.86 -3.23 -6.20
CA LEU A 85 0.87 -3.87 -7.06
C LEU A 85 0.75 -3.10 -8.39
N ARG A 86 0.88 -1.77 -8.40
CA ARG A 86 0.92 -0.97 -9.62
C ARG A 86 2.07 -1.40 -10.53
N ARG A 87 3.27 -1.64 -9.98
CA ARG A 87 4.41 -2.17 -10.73
C ARG A 87 4.17 -3.58 -11.28
N PHE A 88 3.60 -4.47 -10.47
CA PHE A 88 3.32 -5.86 -10.86
C PHE A 88 2.18 -5.96 -11.88
N GLY A 89 1.19 -5.07 -11.79
CA GLY A 89 0.04 -4.98 -12.70
C GLY A 89 0.44 -4.61 -14.13
N ARG A 90 1.58 -3.93 -14.31
CA ARG A 90 2.16 -3.58 -15.61
C ARG A 90 3.12 -4.64 -16.17
N GLY A 91 3.35 -5.73 -15.42
CA GLY A 91 4.22 -6.82 -15.82
C GLY A 91 3.53 -7.86 -16.71
N ASP A 92 4.26 -8.93 -16.99
CA ASP A 92 3.71 -10.12 -17.66
C ASP A 92 2.79 -10.93 -16.73
N GLU A 93 2.25 -12.04 -17.24
CA GLU A 93 1.30 -12.88 -16.50
C GLU A 93 1.89 -13.42 -15.18
N GLU A 94 3.18 -13.75 -15.14
CA GLU A 94 3.84 -14.26 -13.95
C GLU A 94 3.94 -13.18 -12.87
N MET A 95 4.32 -11.96 -13.27
CA MET A 95 4.31 -10.81 -12.36
C MET A 95 2.88 -10.52 -11.88
N ARG A 96 1.89 -10.46 -12.77
CA ARG A 96 0.49 -10.22 -12.35
C ARG A 96 -0.03 -11.28 -11.38
N SER A 97 0.26 -12.56 -11.62
CA SER A 97 -0.07 -13.65 -10.71
C SER A 97 0.63 -13.52 -9.35
N THR A 98 1.88 -13.08 -9.33
CA THR A 98 2.64 -12.86 -8.07
C THR A 98 2.06 -11.67 -7.30
N GLY A 99 1.70 -10.59 -8.00
CA GLY A 99 1.02 -9.44 -7.40
C GLY A 99 -0.32 -9.84 -6.77
N GLN A 100 -1.10 -10.71 -7.43
CA GLN A 100 -2.36 -11.21 -6.86
C GLN A 100 -2.10 -11.99 -5.57
N ALA A 101 -1.07 -12.84 -5.54
CA ALA A 101 -0.69 -13.57 -4.33
C ALA A 101 -0.27 -12.63 -3.19
N VAL A 102 0.42 -11.52 -3.48
CA VAL A 102 0.73 -10.49 -2.47
C VAL A 102 -0.54 -9.80 -1.96
N PHE A 103 -1.49 -9.49 -2.84
CA PHE A 103 -2.78 -8.93 -2.45
C PHE A 103 -3.61 -9.89 -1.59
N ASP A 104 -3.61 -11.19 -1.91
CA ASP A 104 -4.29 -12.21 -1.12
C ASP A 104 -3.68 -12.34 0.29
N LEU A 105 -2.35 -12.23 0.41
CA LEU A 105 -1.66 -12.15 1.70
C LEU A 105 -2.09 -10.91 2.49
N PHE A 106 -2.14 -9.74 1.85
CA PHE A 106 -2.66 -8.51 2.47
C PHE A 106 -4.09 -8.71 3.00
N CYS A 107 -5.01 -9.26 2.21
CA CYS A 107 -6.37 -9.53 2.65
C CYS A 107 -6.43 -10.52 3.83
N THR A 108 -5.58 -11.55 3.80
CA THR A 108 -5.50 -12.55 4.88
C THR A 108 -5.00 -11.93 6.18
N GLU A 109 -4.00 -11.04 6.13
CA GLU A 109 -3.50 -10.31 7.29
C GLU A 109 -4.55 -9.35 7.87
N MET A 110 -5.29 -8.66 7.01
CA MET A 110 -6.36 -7.76 7.46
C MET A 110 -7.51 -8.51 8.12
N ASP A 111 -7.94 -9.65 7.57
CA ASP A 111 -8.96 -10.51 8.18
C ASP A 111 -8.49 -11.02 9.56
N ARG A 112 -7.24 -11.48 9.65
CA ARG A 112 -6.65 -11.93 10.92
C ARG A 112 -6.59 -10.81 11.95
N SER A 113 -6.06 -9.64 11.57
CA SER A 113 -5.94 -8.47 12.44
C SER A 113 -7.30 -8.04 13.00
N LEU A 114 -8.35 -8.02 12.18
CA LEU A 114 -9.72 -7.73 12.63
C LEU A 114 -10.17 -8.71 13.72
N ARG A 115 -9.95 -10.01 13.51
CA ARG A 115 -10.34 -11.05 14.46
C ARG A 115 -9.52 -10.97 15.76
N GLU A 116 -8.23 -10.69 15.66
CA GLU A 116 -7.33 -10.48 16.80
C GLU A 116 -7.75 -9.26 17.63
N MET A 117 -8.29 -8.22 16.99
CA MET A 117 -8.90 -7.05 17.66
C MET A 117 -10.30 -7.33 18.22
N GLY A 118 -10.77 -8.58 18.20
CA GLY A 118 -12.07 -8.98 18.75
C GLY A 118 -13.26 -8.62 17.88
N VAL A 119 -13.06 -8.28 16.59
CA VAL A 119 -14.18 -8.11 15.66
C VAL A 119 -14.85 -9.46 15.43
N GLY A 120 -16.11 -9.59 15.87
CA GLY A 120 -16.86 -10.83 15.74
C GLY A 120 -17.09 -11.27 14.28
N ASP A 121 -17.15 -12.58 14.06
CA ASP A 121 -17.21 -13.23 12.74
C ASP A 121 -18.29 -12.66 11.81
N LEU A 122 -19.43 -12.23 12.37
CA LEU A 122 -20.54 -11.64 11.61
C LEU A 122 -20.22 -10.23 11.06
N ALA A 123 -19.33 -9.49 11.72
CA ALA A 123 -18.94 -8.14 11.33
C ALA A 123 -17.71 -8.10 10.40
N VAL A 124 -16.87 -9.14 10.43
CA VAL A 124 -15.62 -9.21 9.63
C VAL A 124 -15.85 -9.01 8.13
N PRO A 125 -16.83 -9.66 7.46
CA PRO A 125 -17.06 -9.46 6.03
C PRO A 125 -17.38 -8.00 5.67
N LYS A 126 -18.13 -7.30 6.54
CA LYS A 126 -18.46 -5.88 6.34
C LYS A 126 -17.22 -5.00 6.51
N ARG A 127 -16.36 -5.30 7.48
CA ARG A 127 -15.09 -4.58 7.70
C ARG A 127 -14.11 -4.81 6.55
N MET A 128 -13.99 -6.03 6.08
CA MET A 128 -13.14 -6.36 4.93
C MET A 128 -13.59 -5.68 3.64
N ARG A 129 -14.90 -5.58 3.39
CA ARG A 129 -15.42 -4.75 2.28
C ARG A 129 -14.98 -3.30 2.41
N LYS A 130 -15.01 -2.74 3.62
CA LYS A 130 -14.56 -1.36 3.84
C LYS A 130 -13.06 -1.18 3.59
N ILE A 131 -12.25 -2.15 4.01
CA ILE A 131 -10.80 -2.16 3.72
C ILE A 131 -10.56 -2.19 2.20
N GLY A 132 -11.31 -3.02 1.47
CA GLY A 132 -11.25 -3.07 0.01
C GLY A 132 -11.63 -1.73 -0.63
N GLU A 133 -12.73 -1.10 -0.21
CA GLU A 133 -13.14 0.24 -0.68
C GLU A 133 -12.04 1.29 -0.48
N VAL A 134 -11.42 1.30 0.71
CA VAL A 134 -10.30 2.21 1.00
C VAL A 134 -9.14 1.90 0.06
N PHE A 135 -8.70 0.64 -0.02
CA PHE A 135 -7.59 0.24 -0.87
C PHE A 135 -7.77 0.67 -2.33
N TYR A 136 -8.90 0.33 -2.95
CA TYR A 136 -9.16 0.69 -4.35
C TYR A 136 -9.38 2.19 -4.54
N GLY A 137 -9.98 2.87 -3.55
CA GLY A 137 -10.08 4.32 -3.53
C GLY A 137 -8.71 5.01 -3.51
N ARG A 138 -7.78 4.54 -2.66
CA ARG A 138 -6.39 5.03 -2.61
C ARG A 138 -5.66 4.75 -3.90
N SER A 139 -5.76 3.52 -4.39
CA SER A 139 -5.14 3.14 -5.66
C SER A 139 -5.58 4.06 -6.80
N ALA A 140 -6.89 4.26 -6.98
CA ALA A 140 -7.40 5.15 -8.02
C ALA A 140 -6.98 6.61 -7.84
N ALA A 141 -6.97 7.10 -6.59
CA ALA A 141 -6.57 8.47 -6.28
C ALA A 141 -5.08 8.73 -6.54
N PHE A 142 -4.22 7.74 -6.28
CA PHE A 142 -2.78 7.86 -6.49
C PHE A 142 -2.38 7.56 -7.95
N ASP A 143 -3.11 6.71 -8.66
CA ASP A 143 -2.72 6.21 -10.00
C ASP A 143 -2.45 7.34 -11.01
N SER A 144 -3.31 8.35 -11.03
CA SER A 144 -3.18 9.51 -11.93
C SER A 144 -2.01 10.42 -11.53
N ALA A 145 -1.84 10.70 -10.24
CA ALA A 145 -0.75 11.55 -9.78
C ALA A 145 0.61 10.87 -10.02
N LEU A 146 0.71 9.57 -9.72
CA LEU A 146 1.91 8.77 -9.98
C LEU A 146 2.19 8.63 -11.49
N ALA A 147 1.17 8.56 -12.34
CA ALA A 147 1.37 8.44 -13.79
C ALA A 147 1.86 9.72 -14.45
N ASN A 148 1.54 10.89 -13.87
CA ASN A 148 1.97 12.19 -14.39
C ASN A 148 3.11 12.81 -13.57
N GLU A 149 3.66 12.05 -12.60
CA GLU A 149 4.68 12.55 -11.66
C GLU A 149 4.26 13.87 -10.97
N ASP A 150 2.96 14.00 -10.70
CA ASP A 150 2.34 15.22 -10.15
C ASP A 150 2.40 15.18 -8.61
N ALA A 151 3.47 15.78 -8.06
CA ALA A 151 3.72 15.81 -6.63
C ALA A 151 2.64 16.56 -5.85
N ASP A 152 2.08 17.64 -6.40
CA ASP A 152 1.07 18.47 -5.73
C ASP A 152 -0.27 17.73 -5.65
N ALA A 153 -0.70 17.10 -6.76
CA ALA A 153 -1.90 16.28 -6.76
C ALA A 153 -1.78 15.08 -5.80
N LEU A 154 -0.59 14.48 -5.73
CA LEU A 154 -0.30 13.39 -4.80
C LEU A 154 -0.33 13.87 -3.35
N ALA A 155 0.33 14.99 -3.03
CA ALA A 155 0.34 15.59 -1.70
C ALA A 155 -1.07 15.93 -1.21
N ALA A 156 -1.89 16.56 -2.06
CA ALA A 156 -3.29 16.87 -1.74
C ALA A 156 -4.13 15.60 -1.51
N SER A 157 -3.83 14.51 -2.22
CA SER A 157 -4.48 13.22 -2.00
C SER A 157 -4.04 12.59 -0.67
N LEU A 158 -2.76 12.67 -0.33
CA LEU A 158 -2.22 12.15 0.92
C LEU A 158 -2.76 12.89 2.13
N GLU A 159 -2.79 14.23 2.08
CA GLU A 159 -3.30 15.07 3.16
C GLU A 159 -4.74 14.70 3.56
N ARG A 160 -5.59 14.39 2.57
CA ARG A 160 -6.99 14.02 2.82
C ARG A 160 -7.19 12.64 3.44
N ASN A 161 -6.19 11.77 3.31
CA ASN A 161 -6.38 10.33 3.49
C ASN A 161 -5.50 9.73 4.58
N ILE A 162 -4.33 10.31 4.82
CA ILE A 162 -3.37 9.80 5.79
C ILE A 162 -3.57 10.55 7.12
N PRO A 163 -3.85 9.84 8.23
CA PRO A 163 -4.05 10.49 9.51
C PRO A 163 -2.72 11.07 10.02
N ALA A 164 -2.73 12.36 10.33
CA ALA A 164 -1.61 13.03 11.00
C ALA A 164 -1.60 12.69 12.50
N ALA A 165 -0.40 12.62 13.08
CA ALA A 165 -0.24 12.49 14.52
C ALA A 165 -0.83 13.70 15.26
N GLU A 166 -1.38 13.47 16.45
CA GLU A 166 -2.03 14.50 17.24
C GLU A 166 -1.10 15.70 17.50
N GLY A 167 -1.60 16.92 17.27
CA GLY A 167 -0.85 18.16 17.45
C GLY A 167 0.28 18.39 16.44
N ARG A 168 0.39 17.58 15.37
CA ARG A 168 1.43 17.72 14.33
C ARG A 168 0.81 17.83 12.94
N GLN A 169 1.54 18.50 12.05
CA GLN A 169 1.21 18.53 10.64
C GLN A 169 1.94 17.41 9.91
N LEU A 170 1.24 16.74 9.00
CA LEU A 170 1.84 15.75 8.12
C LEU A 170 2.77 16.46 7.12
N ALA A 171 4.01 16.00 6.99
CA ALA A 171 4.96 16.47 5.98
C ALA A 171 4.58 15.94 4.58
N VAL A 172 3.43 16.40 4.06
CA VAL A 172 2.79 15.85 2.85
C VAL A 172 3.67 15.97 1.59
N ALA A 173 4.44 17.05 1.46
CA ALA A 173 5.37 17.22 0.33
C ALA A 173 6.51 16.19 0.38
N ALA A 174 7.07 15.93 1.57
CA ALA A 174 8.08 14.90 1.77
C ALA A 174 7.52 13.50 1.49
N LEU A 175 6.30 13.22 1.97
CA LEU A 175 5.63 11.93 1.73
C LEU A 175 5.29 11.71 0.25
N ALA A 176 4.85 12.76 -0.46
CA ALA A 176 4.59 12.68 -1.90
C ALA A 176 5.87 12.43 -2.70
N SER A 177 6.95 13.16 -2.38
CA SER A 177 8.27 12.97 -3.01
C SER A 177 8.82 11.58 -2.76
N TYR A 178 8.68 11.08 -1.53
CA TYR A 178 9.01 9.71 -1.16
C TYR A 178 8.24 8.67 -1.98
N MET A 179 6.92 8.86 -2.15
CA MET A 179 6.08 7.96 -2.94
C MET A 179 6.46 7.96 -4.42
N LEU A 180 6.73 9.12 -5.01
CA LEU A 180 7.19 9.24 -6.40
C LEU A 180 8.53 8.55 -6.60
N ALA A 181 9.50 8.78 -5.71
CA ALA A 181 10.80 8.12 -5.76
C ALA A 181 10.67 6.60 -5.60
N SER A 182 9.75 6.13 -4.76
CA SER A 182 9.47 4.72 -4.58
C SER A 182 8.79 4.08 -5.81
N ASP A 183 7.83 4.76 -6.45
CA ASP A 183 7.23 4.29 -7.73
C ASP A 183 8.31 4.18 -8.81
N ALA A 184 9.18 5.19 -8.92
CA ALA A 184 10.29 5.20 -9.87
C ALA A 184 11.31 4.08 -9.60
N ALA A 185 11.69 3.86 -8.34
CA ALA A 185 12.62 2.80 -7.96
C ALA A 185 12.04 1.40 -8.29
N LEU A 186 10.77 1.16 -7.96
CA LEU A 186 10.07 -0.07 -8.33
C LEU A 186 9.92 -0.24 -9.85
N ALA A 187 9.67 0.85 -10.58
CA ALA A 187 9.61 0.86 -12.04
C ALA A 187 10.96 0.49 -12.68
N SER A 188 12.06 0.99 -12.11
CA SER A 188 13.43 0.71 -12.58
C SER A 188 13.92 -0.70 -12.26
N ALA A 189 13.36 -1.34 -11.23
CA ALA A 189 13.72 -2.68 -10.80
C ALA A 189 13.44 -3.72 -11.91
N SER A 190 14.42 -4.59 -12.14
CA SER A 190 14.29 -5.67 -13.09
C SER A 190 13.28 -6.71 -12.58
N LYS A 191 12.60 -7.40 -13.51
CA LYS A 191 11.73 -8.54 -13.14
C LYS A 191 12.50 -9.55 -12.27
N ARG A 192 13.79 -9.77 -12.54
CA ARG A 192 14.61 -10.73 -11.79
C ARG A 192 14.75 -10.36 -10.31
N GLU A 193 14.93 -9.08 -10.00
CA GLU A 193 15.03 -8.60 -8.61
C GLU A 193 13.68 -8.71 -7.90
N LEU A 194 12.61 -8.22 -8.54
CA LEU A 194 11.26 -8.30 -7.99
C LEU A 194 10.82 -9.75 -7.74
N MET A 195 11.15 -10.67 -8.65
CA MET A 195 10.84 -12.09 -8.53
C MET A 195 11.79 -12.85 -7.59
N LYS A 196 12.77 -12.19 -6.96
CA LYS A 196 13.50 -12.71 -5.79
C LYS A 196 12.89 -12.29 -4.46
N GLY A 197 11.83 -11.48 -4.48
CA GLY A 197 11.23 -10.93 -3.28
C GLY A 197 11.80 -9.57 -2.86
N GLU A 198 12.63 -8.94 -3.71
CA GLU A 198 13.24 -7.65 -3.43
C GLU A 198 12.33 -6.52 -3.93
N ALA A 199 11.97 -5.58 -3.05
CA ALA A 199 11.17 -4.40 -3.40
C ALA A 199 11.95 -3.14 -3.01
N PRO A 200 12.64 -2.47 -3.96
CA PRO A 200 13.49 -1.32 -3.66
C PRO A 200 12.65 -0.06 -3.46
N PHE A 201 11.96 0.06 -2.33
CA PHE A 201 11.37 1.32 -1.90
C PHE A 201 12.48 2.34 -1.58
N ALA A 202 12.20 3.62 -1.78
CA ALA A 202 13.15 4.67 -1.40
C ALA A 202 13.33 4.72 0.12
N ASP A 203 14.34 5.44 0.62
CA ASP A 203 14.45 5.74 2.05
C ASP A 203 13.62 7.01 2.37
N PRO A 204 12.57 6.95 3.21
CA PRO A 204 11.79 8.14 3.57
C PRO A 204 12.63 9.25 4.22
N ALA A 205 13.76 8.92 4.86
CA ALA A 205 14.63 9.93 5.47
C ALA A 205 15.26 10.88 4.45
N ALA A 206 15.39 10.45 3.19
CA ALA A 206 15.99 11.24 2.12
C ALA A 206 15.14 12.45 1.71
N PHE A 207 13.87 12.53 2.12
CA PHE A 207 12.91 13.54 1.63
C PHE A 207 12.51 14.58 2.68
N LEU A 208 13.16 14.60 3.85
CA LEU A 208 12.80 15.49 4.96
C LEU A 208 13.40 16.91 4.87
N GLN A 209 14.13 17.26 3.81
CA GLN A 209 14.96 18.48 3.78
C GLN A 209 14.33 19.72 3.11
N ASP A 210 13.11 19.67 2.57
CA ASP A 210 12.57 20.79 1.77
C ASP A 210 11.73 21.84 2.55
N GLY A 211 11.74 21.82 3.89
CA GLY A 211 10.84 22.66 4.70
C GLY A 211 11.48 23.56 5.76
N LYS A 212 12.81 23.67 5.85
CA LYS A 212 13.47 24.40 6.96
C LYS A 212 13.72 25.90 6.74
N ASP A 213 13.31 26.49 5.61
CA ASP A 213 13.74 27.87 5.24
C ASP A 213 12.74 29.02 5.44
N GLU A 214 11.49 28.82 5.91
CA GLU A 214 10.54 29.96 6.01
C GLU A 214 10.25 30.49 7.42
N GLY A 215 11.09 30.17 8.41
CA GLY A 215 10.86 30.53 9.82
C GLY A 215 11.79 31.59 10.44
N LYS A 216 12.67 32.25 9.66
CA LYS A 216 13.66 33.18 10.24
C LYS A 216 13.91 34.43 9.40
N GLN A 217 12.92 35.32 9.34
CA GLN A 217 13.14 36.77 9.09
C GLN A 217 11.85 37.56 9.33
N ALA A 218 11.63 37.99 10.58
CA ALA A 218 10.82 39.16 10.93
C ALA A 218 10.96 39.46 12.43
N ALA A 219 12.18 39.80 12.86
CA ALA A 219 12.40 40.48 14.13
C ALA A 219 13.61 41.41 13.97
N GLY A 220 13.35 42.71 14.03
CA GLY A 220 14.37 43.77 14.07
C GLY A 220 14.46 44.58 12.79
N GLU A 221 13.78 45.72 12.75
CA GLU A 221 14.43 47.02 12.97
C GLU A 221 13.32 48.08 13.02
N GLY A 222 13.09 48.63 14.20
CA GLY A 222 12.33 49.87 14.36
C GLY A 222 13.33 50.95 14.76
N ASP A 223 13.28 52.07 14.05
CA ASP A 223 13.69 53.39 14.53
C ASP A 223 12.76 54.44 13.88
#